data_AF-A0A2W4KC26-F1
#
_entry.id   AF-A0A2W4KC26-F1
#
_cell.length_a   1.000
_cell.length_b   1.000
_cell.length_c   1.000
_cell.angle_alpha   90.00
_cell.angle_beta   90.00
_cell.angle_gamma   90.00
#
_symmetry.space_group_name_H-M   'P 1'
#
loop_
_entity.id
_entity.type
_entity.pdbx_description
1 polymer ?
#
loop_
_entity_poly.entity_id
_entity_poly.type
_entity_poly.pdbx_seq_one_letter_code
_entity_poly.pdbx_strand_id
1 'polypeptide(L)'
;MPLPETHTIEIKVRNAAAYTLNNVVATARSCSPQDLKIAAANVDLVAESGSLPPEVTDFVNYVMTDLFTLLHRSGLYNRQRAFWESIARAVKITVHPVTQGFFKKEALPMYDVHFEDASGGTTLLAFVVLNHAQWNVPKYATAYFKELMHRAQQADKKRPVMKSIVVVAPKPFSEELYKYVDKILGGPNLDPVSRFESVLQSPLTVHLNLFEYGVSAGEPETRDNAQMGTAGQESDEEEISVKSPSYDPAEIDDPNVIGDESLLHPEDMKVRPGRFIFKMIQPDVEKARKR
;
A
#
# COMPACT_ATOMS: atom_id res chain seq x y z
N MET A 1 -19.62 28.80 1.56
CA MET A 1 -18.23 28.33 1.75
C MET A 1 -17.77 27.76 0.41
N PRO A 2 -16.54 28.05 -0.02
CA PRO A 2 -15.99 27.42 -1.22
C PRO A 2 -15.97 25.89 -1.06
N LEU A 3 -16.15 25.16 -2.16
CA LEU A 3 -16.00 23.70 -2.16
C LEU A 3 -14.54 23.36 -1.82
N PRO A 4 -14.31 22.26 -1.08
CA PRO A 4 -12.96 21.82 -0.78
C PRO A 4 -12.23 21.49 -2.09
N GLU A 5 -10.97 21.90 -2.16
CA GLU A 5 -10.17 21.82 -3.39
C GLU A 5 -9.77 20.37 -3.71
N THR A 6 -9.78 20.02 -5.00
CA THR A 6 -9.20 18.76 -5.46
C THR A 6 -7.71 18.96 -5.67
N HIS A 7 -6.90 18.06 -5.14
CA HIS A 7 -5.46 18.11 -5.32
C HIS A 7 -4.99 17.11 -6.37
N THR A 8 -3.93 17.46 -7.09
CA THR A 8 -3.27 16.58 -8.06
C THR A 8 -1.83 16.34 -7.65
N ILE A 9 -1.38 15.09 -7.74
CA ILE A 9 0.00 14.67 -7.65
C ILE A 9 0.37 13.98 -8.96
N GLU A 10 1.39 14.49 -9.64
CA GLU A 10 1.97 13.86 -10.83
C GLU A 10 3.00 12.81 -10.40
N ILE A 11 2.93 11.61 -10.97
CA ILE A 11 3.93 10.55 -10.75
C ILE A 11 4.95 10.65 -11.88
N LYS A 12 6.14 11.14 -11.55
CA LYS A 12 7.26 11.24 -12.49
C LYS A 12 8.24 10.10 -12.29
N VAL A 13 8.84 9.69 -13.40
CA VAL A 13 9.99 8.78 -13.39
C VAL A 13 11.24 9.66 -13.55
N ARG A 14 12.11 9.67 -12.54
CA ARG A 14 13.32 10.53 -12.53
C ARG A 14 14.24 10.23 -13.70
N ASN A 15 14.39 8.95 -14.03
CA ASN A 15 15.17 8.47 -15.15
C ASN A 15 14.41 7.34 -15.88
N ALA A 16 13.82 7.67 -17.03
CA ALA A 16 13.06 6.71 -17.83
C ALA A 16 13.92 5.59 -18.45
N ALA A 17 15.24 5.78 -18.54
CA ALA A 17 16.18 4.75 -18.99
C ALA A 17 16.63 3.82 -17.85
N ALA A 18 16.37 4.19 -16.60
CA ALA A 18 16.62 3.32 -15.44
C ALA A 18 15.45 2.34 -15.23
N TYR A 19 15.68 1.37 -14.34
CA TYR A 19 14.66 0.41 -13.95
C TYR A 19 13.44 1.11 -13.33
N THR A 20 12.23 0.72 -13.72
CA THR A 20 10.94 1.32 -13.29
C THR A 20 10.03 0.28 -12.67
N LEU A 21 8.97 0.71 -11.99
CA LEU A 21 7.94 -0.20 -11.44
C LEU A 21 7.33 -1.08 -12.54
N ASN A 22 7.14 -0.56 -13.76
CA ASN A 22 6.63 -1.35 -14.88
C ASN A 22 7.59 -2.47 -15.30
N ASN A 23 8.91 -2.23 -15.23
CA ASN A 23 9.89 -3.29 -15.47
C ASN A 23 9.77 -4.39 -14.40
N VAL A 24 9.64 -4.00 -13.13
CA VAL A 24 9.48 -4.96 -12.02
C VAL A 24 8.23 -5.83 -12.23
N VAL A 25 7.10 -5.22 -12.58
CA VAL A 25 5.85 -5.99 -12.80
C VAL A 25 5.97 -6.93 -14.00
N ALA A 26 6.64 -6.51 -15.08
CA ALA A 26 6.79 -7.32 -16.29
C ALA A 26 7.64 -8.58 -16.06
N THR A 27 8.68 -8.50 -15.21
CA THR A 27 9.63 -9.59 -14.97
C THR A 27 9.85 -9.87 -13.48
N ALA A 28 8.76 -9.88 -12.71
CA ALA A 28 8.74 -9.96 -11.25
C ALA A 28 9.63 -11.06 -10.63
N ARG A 29 9.62 -12.25 -11.23
CA ARG A 29 10.36 -13.42 -10.73
C ARG A 29 11.87 -13.29 -10.88
N SER A 30 12.35 -12.49 -11.82
CA SER A 30 13.77 -12.25 -12.05
C SER A 30 14.28 -10.97 -11.39
N CYS A 31 13.41 -10.21 -10.71
CA CYS A 31 13.80 -8.98 -10.04
C CYS A 31 14.45 -9.27 -8.69
N SER A 32 15.66 -8.76 -8.49
CA SER A 32 16.32 -8.78 -7.20
C SER A 32 15.76 -7.70 -6.26
N PRO A 33 15.96 -7.81 -4.93
CA PRO A 33 15.61 -6.74 -3.99
C PRO A 33 16.23 -5.38 -4.33
N GLN A 34 17.43 -5.38 -4.94
CA GLN A 34 18.11 -4.17 -5.36
C GLN A 34 17.40 -3.50 -6.55
N ASP A 35 16.89 -4.29 -7.51
CA ASP A 35 16.12 -3.78 -8.65
C ASP A 35 14.84 -3.08 -8.17
N LEU A 36 14.17 -3.65 -7.17
CA LEU A 36 12.99 -3.02 -6.55
C LEU A 36 13.33 -1.70 -5.87
N LYS A 37 14.44 -1.66 -5.13
CA LYS A 37 14.89 -0.43 -4.45
C LYS A 37 15.21 0.66 -5.47
N ILE A 38 15.86 0.32 -6.59
CA ILE A 38 16.15 1.24 -7.68
C ILE A 38 14.85 1.74 -8.31
N ALA A 39 13.92 0.85 -8.65
CA ALA A 39 12.65 1.21 -9.25
C ALA A 39 11.82 2.13 -8.34
N ALA A 40 11.73 1.83 -7.04
CA ALA A 40 11.02 2.66 -6.07
C ALA A 40 11.68 4.03 -5.88
N ALA A 41 13.02 4.09 -5.86
CA ALA A 41 13.76 5.35 -5.75
C ALA A 41 13.68 6.22 -7.02
N ASN A 42 13.27 5.62 -8.15
CA ASN A 42 13.07 6.30 -9.43
C ASN A 42 11.69 6.96 -9.53
N VAL A 43 10.79 6.71 -8.59
CA VAL A 43 9.48 7.37 -8.50
C VAL A 43 9.65 8.73 -7.81
N ASP A 44 9.08 9.76 -8.41
CA ASP A 44 9.01 11.12 -7.87
C ASP A 44 7.57 11.60 -7.87
N LEU A 45 7.11 12.13 -6.73
CA LEU A 45 5.74 12.57 -6.55
C LEU A 45 5.72 14.10 -6.48
N VAL A 46 5.14 14.74 -7.49
CA VAL A 46 5.12 16.19 -7.63
C VAL A 46 3.70 16.70 -7.44
N ALA A 47 3.41 17.35 -6.31
CA ALA A 47 2.12 17.97 -6.06
C ALA A 47 1.99 19.31 -6.79
N GLU A 48 0.87 19.53 -7.48
CA GLU A 48 0.64 20.77 -8.28
C GLU A 48 0.38 21.99 -7.38
N SER A 49 -0.43 21.85 -6.32
CA SER A 49 -0.70 22.92 -5.36
C SER A 49 -1.42 22.42 -4.09
N GLY A 50 -1.25 23.17 -2.99
CA GLY A 50 -1.93 22.95 -1.72
C GLY A 50 -1.25 21.91 -0.82
N SER A 51 -1.45 22.07 0.49
CA SER A 51 -1.01 21.08 1.47
C SER A 51 -2.08 20.01 1.63
N LEU A 52 -1.74 18.76 1.28
CA LEU A 52 -2.56 17.60 1.63
C LEU A 52 -2.39 17.26 3.12
N PRO A 53 -3.39 16.61 3.75
CA PRO A 53 -3.21 16.04 5.07
C PRO A 53 -2.03 15.04 5.10
N PRO A 54 -1.19 15.05 6.13
CA PRO A 54 -0.02 14.18 6.23
C PRO A 54 -0.35 12.69 6.03
N GLU A 55 -1.51 12.23 6.53
CA GLU A 55 -1.99 10.86 6.38
C GLU A 55 -2.17 10.46 4.92
N VAL A 56 -2.70 11.37 4.09
CA VAL A 56 -2.93 11.12 2.66
C VAL A 56 -1.60 11.08 1.93
N THR A 57 -0.71 12.03 2.24
CA THR A 57 0.65 12.08 1.66
C THR A 57 1.45 10.84 2.05
N ASP A 58 1.42 10.42 3.31
CA ASP A 58 2.12 9.23 3.80
C ASP A 58 1.56 7.96 3.18
N PHE A 59 0.24 7.85 3.03
CA PHE A 59 -0.38 6.72 2.34
C PHE A 59 0.04 6.63 0.88
N VAL A 60 -0.01 7.74 0.13
CA VAL A 60 0.40 7.76 -1.28
C VAL A 60 1.88 7.36 -1.42
N ASN A 61 2.75 7.93 -0.58
CA ASN A 61 4.17 7.54 -0.54
C ASN A 61 4.33 6.05 -0.25
N TYR A 62 3.63 5.54 0.77
CA TYR A 62 3.67 4.13 1.15
C TYR A 62 3.24 3.21 0.00
N VAL A 63 2.12 3.50 -0.68
CA VAL A 63 1.63 2.70 -1.81
C VAL A 63 2.64 2.67 -2.96
N MET A 64 3.20 3.82 -3.32
CA MET A 64 4.10 3.96 -4.47
C MET A 64 5.51 3.42 -4.23
N THR A 65 5.90 3.17 -2.98
CA THR A 65 7.27 2.76 -2.64
C THR A 65 7.29 1.49 -1.77
N ASP A 66 6.95 1.63 -0.49
CA ASP A 66 7.11 0.60 0.54
C ASP A 66 6.20 -0.61 0.31
N LEU A 67 4.92 -0.38 0.00
CA LEU A 67 3.93 -1.43 -0.24
C LEU A 67 4.28 -2.27 -1.47
N PHE A 68 4.71 -1.61 -2.54
CA PHE A 68 5.13 -2.27 -3.77
C PHE A 68 6.27 -3.27 -3.49
N THR A 69 7.24 -2.85 -2.66
CA THR A 69 8.36 -3.71 -2.22
C THR A 69 7.87 -4.84 -1.33
N LEU A 70 6.94 -4.57 -0.42
CA LEU A 70 6.36 -5.55 0.49
C LEU A 70 5.61 -6.68 -0.26
N LEU A 71 4.80 -6.32 -1.26
CA LEU A 71 4.04 -7.27 -2.07
C LEU A 71 4.96 -8.24 -2.84
N HIS A 72 6.09 -7.74 -3.33
CA HIS A 72 7.08 -8.58 -4.02
C HIS A 72 7.74 -9.57 -3.06
N ARG A 73 8.28 -9.07 -1.94
CA ARG A 73 9.00 -9.89 -0.94
C ARG A 73 8.14 -10.98 -0.31
N SER A 74 6.85 -10.71 -0.11
CA SER A 74 5.89 -11.65 0.48
C SER A 74 5.33 -12.67 -0.52
N GLY A 75 5.66 -12.57 -1.81
CA GLY A 75 5.05 -13.39 -2.86
C GLY A 75 3.58 -13.04 -3.15
N LEU A 76 2.99 -12.09 -2.41
CA LEU A 76 1.60 -11.63 -2.61
C LEU A 76 1.38 -11.05 -4.01
N TYR A 77 2.42 -10.56 -4.67
CA TYR A 77 2.36 -10.11 -6.06
C TYR A 77 1.79 -11.18 -7.02
N ASN A 78 1.98 -12.48 -6.74
CA ASN A 78 1.41 -13.55 -7.57
C ASN A 78 -0.13 -13.64 -7.40
N ARG A 79 -0.62 -13.41 -6.19
CA ARG A 79 -2.06 -13.51 -5.84
C ARG A 79 -2.82 -12.20 -6.08
N GLN A 80 -2.13 -11.06 -6.00
CA GLN A 80 -2.69 -9.73 -6.19
C GLN A 80 -2.01 -8.99 -7.35
N ARG A 81 -1.74 -9.72 -8.45
CA ARG A 81 -1.06 -9.16 -9.63
C ARG A 81 -1.77 -7.94 -10.19
N ALA A 82 -3.10 -7.95 -10.23
CA ALA A 82 -3.87 -6.84 -10.79
C ALA A 82 -3.80 -5.57 -9.91
N PHE A 83 -3.71 -5.72 -8.59
CA PHE A 83 -3.44 -4.61 -7.66
C PHE A 83 -2.05 -4.02 -7.91
N TRP A 84 -1.05 -4.89 -8.04
CA TRP A 84 0.32 -4.48 -8.27
C TRP A 84 0.52 -3.79 -9.63
N GLU A 85 -0.11 -4.31 -10.68
CA GLU A 85 -0.18 -3.68 -12.00
C GLU A 85 -0.88 -2.32 -11.97
N SER A 86 -1.88 -2.14 -11.12
CA SER A 86 -2.59 -0.85 -11.02
C SER A 86 -1.71 0.25 -10.46
N ILE A 87 -0.86 -0.08 -9.49
CA ILE A 87 0.13 0.85 -8.92
C ILE A 87 1.16 1.23 -9.99
N ALA A 88 1.71 0.24 -10.71
CA ALA A 88 2.76 0.49 -11.71
C ALA A 88 2.28 1.31 -12.93
N ARG A 89 1.00 1.20 -13.30
CA ARG A 89 0.40 1.94 -14.43
C ARG A 89 -0.02 3.36 -14.08
N ALA A 90 -0.10 3.70 -12.81
CA ALA A 90 -0.52 5.02 -12.38
C ALA A 90 0.52 6.08 -12.80
N VAL A 91 0.06 7.14 -13.45
CA VAL A 91 0.91 8.30 -13.84
C VAL A 91 0.47 9.58 -13.13
N LYS A 92 -0.75 9.58 -12.58
CA LYS A 92 -1.35 10.71 -11.90
C LYS A 92 -2.15 10.23 -10.71
N ILE A 93 -2.21 11.03 -9.66
CA ILE A 93 -3.05 10.80 -8.49
C ILE A 93 -3.91 12.04 -8.27
N THR A 94 -5.22 11.86 -8.20
CA THR A 94 -6.17 12.92 -7.84
C THR A 94 -6.77 12.63 -6.48
N VAL A 95 -6.83 13.65 -5.62
CA VAL A 95 -7.33 13.55 -4.26
C VAL A 95 -8.58 14.42 -4.15
N HIS A 96 -9.73 13.76 -3.99
CA HIS A 96 -11.03 14.40 -3.88
C HIS A 96 -11.52 14.35 -2.42
N PRO A 97 -11.73 15.51 -1.79
CA PRO A 97 -12.39 15.57 -0.49
C PRO A 97 -13.81 15.04 -0.60
N VAL A 98 -14.18 14.14 0.31
CA VAL A 98 -15.54 13.58 0.36
C VAL A 98 -16.45 14.62 0.97
N THR A 99 -17.58 14.88 0.31
CA THR A 99 -18.58 15.84 0.80
C THR A 99 -19.90 15.18 1.12
N GLN A 100 -20.60 15.65 2.15
CA GLN A 100 -21.94 15.20 2.52
C GLN A 100 -22.94 16.38 2.50
N GLY A 101 -24.20 16.10 2.16
CA GLY A 101 -25.29 17.07 2.17
C GLY A 101 -25.82 17.43 0.79
N PHE A 102 -27.14 17.69 0.70
CA PHE A 102 -27.84 17.99 -0.56
C PHE A 102 -27.81 19.48 -0.93
N PHE A 103 -28.09 20.36 0.04
CA PHE A 103 -28.16 21.82 -0.18
C PHE A 103 -26.87 22.56 0.20
N LYS A 104 -26.21 22.09 1.25
CA LYS A 104 -24.92 22.60 1.72
C LYS A 104 -23.98 21.43 1.84
N LYS A 105 -23.03 21.35 0.90
CA LYS A 105 -21.99 20.32 0.90
C LYS A 105 -20.98 20.65 2.00
N GLU A 106 -20.87 19.78 2.97
CA GLU A 106 -19.88 19.83 4.04
C GLU A 106 -18.76 18.85 3.72
N ALA A 107 -17.51 19.31 3.82
CA ALA A 107 -16.35 18.44 3.65
C ALA A 107 -16.22 17.53 4.87
N LEU A 108 -16.16 16.23 4.63
CA LEU A 108 -15.82 15.25 5.65
C LEU A 108 -14.29 15.12 5.71
N PRO A 109 -13.72 14.70 6.84
CA PRO A 109 -12.31 14.35 6.96
C PRO A 109 -12.05 12.98 6.31
N MET A 110 -12.44 12.84 5.05
CA MET A 110 -12.28 11.64 4.23
C MET A 110 -11.94 12.05 2.81
N TYR A 111 -11.15 11.22 2.13
CA TYR A 111 -10.65 11.51 0.80
C TYR A 111 -10.78 10.28 -0.09
N ASP A 112 -11.31 10.48 -1.29
CA ASP A 112 -11.14 9.54 -2.39
C ASP A 112 -9.83 9.88 -3.09
N VAL A 113 -8.89 8.94 -3.12
CA VAL A 113 -7.58 9.05 -3.76
C VAL A 113 -7.58 8.15 -4.98
N HIS A 114 -7.62 8.74 -6.17
CA HIS A 114 -7.69 8.03 -7.44
C HIS A 114 -6.30 7.96 -8.04
N PHE A 115 -5.81 6.76 -8.30
CA PHE A 115 -4.61 6.55 -9.11
C PHE A 115 -5.06 6.35 -10.55
N GLU A 116 -4.61 7.22 -11.43
CA GLU A 116 -5.06 7.33 -12.80
C GLU A 116 -3.95 6.90 -13.76
N ASP A 117 -4.32 6.13 -14.78
CA ASP A 117 -3.44 5.83 -15.91
C ASP A 117 -3.29 7.01 -16.87
N ALA A 118 -2.44 6.87 -17.88
CA ALA A 118 -2.20 7.91 -18.89
C ALA A 118 -3.44 8.28 -19.72
N SER A 119 -4.49 7.45 -19.71
CA SER A 119 -5.76 7.79 -20.35
C SER A 119 -6.64 8.67 -19.45
N GLY A 120 -6.39 8.69 -18.13
CA GLY A 120 -7.26 9.29 -17.12
C GLY A 120 -8.27 8.30 -16.54
N GLY A 121 -8.07 6.98 -16.71
CA GLY A 121 -8.88 5.95 -16.07
C GLY A 121 -8.34 5.60 -14.69
N THR A 122 -9.22 5.48 -13.69
CA THR A 122 -8.83 5.13 -12.32
C THR A 122 -8.49 3.64 -12.22
N THR A 123 -7.20 3.30 -12.12
CA THR A 123 -6.74 1.91 -11.96
C THR A 123 -6.87 1.43 -10.51
N LEU A 124 -6.67 2.34 -9.55
CA LEU A 124 -6.83 2.13 -8.12
C LEU A 124 -7.66 3.25 -7.49
N LEU A 125 -8.66 2.89 -6.70
CA LEU A 125 -9.39 3.84 -5.86
C LEU A 125 -9.09 3.57 -4.38
N ALA A 126 -8.48 4.53 -3.70
CA ALA A 126 -8.27 4.45 -2.26
C ALA A 126 -9.23 5.39 -1.52
N PHE A 127 -9.79 4.93 -0.41
CA PHE A 127 -10.66 5.71 0.48
C PHE A 127 -9.95 5.92 1.81
N VAL A 128 -9.48 7.13 2.05
CA VAL A 128 -8.68 7.49 3.23
C VAL A 128 -9.54 8.23 4.22
N VAL A 129 -9.79 7.62 5.38
CA VAL A 129 -10.56 8.19 6.48
C VAL A 129 -9.61 8.80 7.50
N LEU A 130 -9.77 10.09 7.82
CA LEU A 130 -8.98 10.81 8.82
C LEU A 130 -9.80 11.00 10.10
N ASN A 131 -9.35 10.41 11.21
CA ASN A 131 -9.91 10.53 12.58
C ASN A 131 -11.40 11.01 12.66
N HIS A 132 -12.30 10.34 11.92
CA HIS A 132 -13.68 10.78 11.79
C HIS A 132 -14.53 10.11 12.85
N ALA A 133 -15.13 10.88 13.76
CA ALA A 133 -15.90 10.32 14.86
C ALA A 133 -17.03 9.38 14.41
N GLN A 134 -17.69 9.69 13.28
CA GLN A 134 -18.76 8.84 12.77
C GLN A 134 -18.23 7.55 12.15
N TRP A 135 -16.98 7.49 11.67
CA TRP A 135 -16.39 6.23 11.20
C TRP A 135 -16.30 5.18 12.31
N ASN A 136 -16.11 5.61 13.56
CA ASN A 136 -16.07 4.70 14.70
C ASN A 136 -17.45 4.14 15.08
N VAL A 137 -18.52 4.65 14.46
CA VAL A 137 -19.88 4.13 14.64
C VAL A 137 -20.18 3.13 13.51
N PRO A 138 -20.40 1.84 13.80
CA PRO A 138 -20.52 0.78 12.80
C PRO A 138 -21.53 1.05 11.67
N LYS A 139 -22.69 1.60 12.03
CA LYS A 139 -23.74 1.98 11.07
C LYS A 139 -23.23 2.99 10.02
N TYR A 140 -22.48 4.00 10.46
CA TYR A 140 -21.97 5.05 9.57
C TYR A 140 -20.77 4.55 8.77
N ALA A 141 -19.85 3.79 9.35
CA ALA A 141 -18.76 3.15 8.59
C ALA A 141 -19.30 2.31 7.43
N THR A 142 -20.29 1.46 7.70
CA THR A 142 -20.94 0.64 6.67
C THR A 142 -21.63 1.50 5.61
N ALA A 143 -22.25 2.62 6.00
CA ALA A 143 -22.87 3.56 5.05
C ALA A 143 -21.82 4.22 4.15
N TYR A 144 -20.72 4.74 4.72
CA TYR A 144 -19.62 5.32 3.95
C TYR A 144 -18.96 4.32 3.01
N PHE A 145 -18.79 3.08 3.46
CA PHE A 145 -18.26 2.01 2.63
C PHE A 145 -19.20 1.70 1.44
N LYS A 146 -20.52 1.66 1.65
CA LYS A 146 -21.48 1.49 0.55
C LYS A 146 -21.41 2.63 -0.47
N GLU A 147 -21.29 3.86 0.02
CA GLU A 147 -21.11 5.03 -0.84
C GLU A 147 -19.80 4.95 -1.62
N LEU A 148 -18.70 4.48 -1.01
CA LEU A 148 -17.45 4.20 -1.70
C LEU A 148 -17.66 3.17 -2.82
N MET A 149 -18.33 2.05 -2.54
CA MET A 149 -18.63 1.03 -3.57
C MET A 149 -19.43 1.61 -4.73
N HIS A 150 -20.40 2.48 -4.44
CA HIS A 150 -21.15 3.18 -5.48
C HIS A 150 -20.24 4.06 -6.34
N ARG A 151 -19.37 4.88 -5.72
CA ARG A 151 -18.42 5.73 -6.44
C ARG A 151 -17.43 4.91 -7.27
N ALA A 152 -16.93 3.80 -6.74
CA ALA A 152 -16.07 2.86 -7.45
C ALA A 152 -16.74 2.30 -8.70
N GLN A 153 -18.00 1.84 -8.59
CA GLN A 153 -18.79 1.37 -9.72
C GLN A 153 -19.03 2.46 -10.76
N GLN A 154 -19.24 3.72 -10.36
CA GLN A 154 -19.41 4.83 -11.30
C GLN A 154 -18.10 5.16 -12.02
N ALA A 155 -16.97 5.12 -11.33
CA ALA A 155 -15.65 5.31 -11.93
C ALA A 155 -15.35 4.20 -12.97
N ASP A 156 -15.59 2.95 -12.60
CA ASP A 156 -15.36 1.79 -13.47
C ASP A 156 -16.29 1.78 -14.69
N LYS A 157 -17.58 2.16 -14.53
CA LYS A 157 -18.51 2.31 -15.66
C LYS A 157 -18.07 3.35 -16.67
N LYS A 158 -17.44 4.44 -16.23
CA LYS A 158 -16.93 5.48 -17.14
C LYS A 158 -15.74 4.96 -17.93
N ARG A 159 -14.83 4.24 -17.27
CA ARG A 159 -13.63 3.63 -17.86
C ARG A 159 -13.27 2.35 -17.11
N PRO A 160 -13.51 1.16 -17.69
CA PRO A 160 -13.41 -0.12 -16.97
C PRO A 160 -11.95 -0.61 -16.87
N VAL A 161 -11.11 0.19 -16.21
CA VAL A 161 -9.69 -0.08 -15.99
C VAL A 161 -9.36 -0.31 -14.52
N MET A 162 -10.32 -0.11 -13.61
CA MET A 162 -10.11 -0.30 -12.18
C MET A 162 -9.81 -1.77 -11.90
N LYS A 163 -8.78 -2.04 -11.10
CA LYS A 163 -8.49 -3.40 -10.62
C LYS A 163 -8.47 -3.51 -9.12
N SER A 164 -8.52 -2.39 -8.40
CA SER A 164 -8.37 -2.43 -6.95
C SER A 164 -9.02 -1.25 -6.24
N ILE A 165 -9.56 -1.56 -5.07
CA ILE A 165 -10.05 -0.64 -4.09
C ILE A 165 -9.23 -0.83 -2.81
N VAL A 166 -8.87 0.28 -2.18
CA VAL A 166 -8.17 0.29 -0.91
C VAL A 166 -8.98 1.12 0.09
N VAL A 167 -9.19 0.62 1.30
CA VAL A 167 -9.79 1.40 2.39
C VAL A 167 -8.76 1.59 3.47
N VAL A 168 -8.53 2.83 3.85
CA VAL A 168 -7.50 3.24 4.82
C VAL A 168 -8.19 3.95 5.96
N ALA A 169 -8.11 3.42 7.17
CA ALA A 169 -8.77 4.02 8.34
C ALA A 169 -7.95 3.86 9.63
N PRO A 170 -8.22 4.67 10.67
CA PRO A 170 -7.64 4.44 11.98
C PRO A 170 -8.04 3.06 12.52
N LYS A 171 -7.09 2.36 13.15
CA LYS A 171 -7.34 1.07 13.80
C LYS A 171 -8.32 1.17 14.99
N PRO A 172 -9.12 0.12 15.27
CA PRO A 172 -9.45 -1.03 14.42
C PRO A 172 -10.70 -0.80 13.55
N PHE A 173 -10.82 -1.48 12.42
CA PHE A 173 -12.10 -1.57 11.71
C PHE A 173 -13.16 -2.28 12.56
N SER A 174 -14.41 -1.83 12.48
CA SER A 174 -15.50 -2.45 13.23
C SER A 174 -15.82 -3.87 12.75
N GLU A 175 -16.22 -4.76 13.66
CA GLU A 175 -16.65 -6.13 13.30
C GLU A 175 -17.80 -6.14 12.30
N GLU A 176 -18.71 -5.16 12.38
CA GLU A 176 -19.84 -5.05 11.45
C GLU A 176 -19.35 -4.76 10.03
N LEU A 177 -18.38 -3.85 9.88
CA LEU A 177 -17.77 -3.58 8.58
C LEU A 177 -17.05 -4.82 8.05
N TYR A 178 -16.31 -5.55 8.88
CA TYR A 178 -15.68 -6.81 8.46
C TYR A 178 -16.71 -7.83 7.99
N LYS A 179 -17.79 -8.05 8.74
CA LYS A 179 -18.88 -8.96 8.35
C LYS A 179 -19.53 -8.51 7.04
N TYR A 180 -19.67 -7.20 6.84
CA TYR A 180 -20.18 -6.64 5.59
C TYR A 180 -19.23 -6.89 4.42
N VAL A 181 -17.92 -6.63 4.59
CA VAL A 181 -16.87 -6.88 3.60
C VAL A 181 -16.79 -8.36 3.23
N ASP A 182 -16.76 -9.24 4.22
CA ASP A 182 -16.76 -10.70 4.02
C ASP A 182 -17.96 -11.14 3.17
N LYS A 183 -19.15 -10.63 3.49
CA LYS A 183 -20.37 -10.92 2.72
C LYS A 183 -20.27 -10.49 1.25
N ILE A 184 -19.74 -9.30 0.94
CA ILE A 184 -19.66 -8.81 -0.44
C ILE A 184 -18.52 -9.45 -1.25
N LEU A 185 -17.49 -9.96 -0.58
CA LEU A 185 -16.47 -10.80 -1.22
C LEU A 185 -17.05 -12.15 -1.65
N GLY A 186 -18.20 -12.55 -1.09
CA GLY A 186 -18.97 -13.76 -1.41
C GLY A 186 -19.21 -14.66 -0.18
N GLY A 187 -18.82 -14.19 1.02
CA GLY A 187 -19.19 -14.76 2.31
C GLY A 187 -18.51 -16.08 2.63
N PRO A 188 -19.09 -16.88 3.56
CA PRO A 188 -18.47 -18.09 4.10
C PRO A 188 -18.35 -19.23 3.08
N ASN A 189 -18.90 -19.06 1.88
CA ASN A 189 -18.86 -20.04 0.80
C ASN A 189 -17.72 -19.76 -0.19
N LEU A 190 -16.92 -18.70 -0.01
CA LEU A 190 -15.71 -18.54 -0.80
C LEU A 190 -14.73 -19.67 -0.52
N ASP A 191 -14.16 -20.20 -1.59
CA ASP A 191 -12.98 -21.04 -1.51
C ASP A 191 -11.90 -20.35 -0.67
N PRO A 192 -11.27 -21.04 0.30
CA PRO A 192 -10.26 -20.45 1.18
C PRO A 192 -9.13 -19.75 0.43
N VAL A 193 -8.72 -20.24 -0.75
CA VAL A 193 -7.65 -19.63 -1.54
C VAL A 193 -8.13 -18.31 -2.14
N SER A 194 -9.34 -18.29 -2.72
CA SER A 194 -9.94 -17.08 -3.27
C SER A 194 -10.18 -15.98 -2.23
N ARG A 195 -10.32 -16.32 -0.94
CA ARG A 195 -10.40 -15.31 0.14
C ARG A 195 -9.13 -14.49 0.27
N PHE A 196 -7.96 -15.08 0.08
CA PHE A 196 -6.67 -14.38 0.13
C PHE A 196 -6.52 -13.38 -1.01
N GLU A 197 -7.19 -13.60 -2.14
CA GLU A 197 -7.20 -12.66 -3.25
C GLU A 197 -8.10 -11.46 -2.95
N SER A 198 -9.09 -11.60 -2.07
CA SER A 198 -10.01 -10.53 -1.65
C SER A 198 -10.65 -9.81 -2.85
N VAL A 199 -11.11 -10.59 -3.83
CA VAL A 199 -11.76 -10.07 -5.04
C VAL A 199 -13.25 -9.88 -4.80
N LEU A 200 -13.75 -8.68 -5.10
CA LEU A 200 -15.17 -8.36 -5.07
C LEU A 200 -15.94 -9.13 -6.15
N GLN A 201 -17.19 -9.46 -5.84
CA GLN A 201 -18.09 -10.10 -6.81
C GLN A 201 -18.71 -9.06 -7.76
N SER A 202 -19.33 -9.55 -8.84
CA SER A 202 -20.12 -8.73 -9.78
C SER A 202 -21.06 -7.76 -9.06
N PRO A 203 -21.21 -6.49 -9.53
CA PRO A 203 -20.80 -5.98 -10.84
C PRO A 203 -19.38 -5.43 -10.92
N LEU A 204 -18.62 -5.45 -9.82
CA LEU A 204 -17.27 -4.87 -9.78
C LEU A 204 -16.26 -5.92 -9.36
N THR A 205 -15.60 -6.56 -10.32
CA THR A 205 -14.63 -7.64 -10.08
C THR A 205 -13.23 -7.06 -9.89
N VAL A 206 -12.97 -6.51 -8.72
CA VAL A 206 -11.71 -5.84 -8.35
C VAL A 206 -11.21 -6.32 -6.98
N HIS A 207 -9.91 -6.25 -6.73
CA HIS A 207 -9.38 -6.54 -5.39
C HIS A 207 -9.83 -5.47 -4.39
N LEU A 208 -10.11 -5.87 -3.16
CA LEU A 208 -10.40 -4.99 -2.04
C LEU A 208 -9.37 -5.23 -0.94
N ASN A 209 -8.62 -4.19 -0.58
CA ASN A 209 -7.66 -4.25 0.52
C ASN A 209 -8.07 -3.28 1.63
N LEU A 210 -7.97 -3.73 2.88
CA LEU A 210 -8.21 -2.91 4.06
C LEU A 210 -6.86 -2.60 4.72
N PHE A 211 -6.60 -1.34 5.00
CA PHE A 211 -5.41 -0.86 5.70
C PHE A 211 -5.84 -0.12 6.95
N GLU A 212 -5.27 -0.56 8.07
CA GLU A 212 -5.35 0.19 9.30
C GLU A 212 -4.09 1.05 9.45
N TYR A 213 -4.27 2.26 9.96
CA TYR A 213 -3.15 3.08 10.40
C TYR A 213 -3.25 3.51 11.85
N GLY A 214 -2.10 3.76 12.44
CA GLY A 214 -1.94 4.34 13.75
C GLY A 214 -0.65 5.14 13.84
N VAL A 215 -0.58 6.04 14.81
CA VAL A 215 0.65 6.75 15.14
C VAL A 215 1.55 5.77 15.90
N SER A 216 2.75 5.50 15.37
CA SER A 216 3.77 4.80 16.14
C SER A 216 4.15 5.70 17.31
N ALA A 217 3.92 5.26 18.54
CA ALA A 217 4.50 5.89 19.70
C ALA A 217 6.01 5.62 19.62
N GLY A 218 6.75 6.51 18.96
CA GLY A 218 8.20 6.40 18.91
C GLY A 218 8.73 6.38 20.33
N GLU A 219 9.47 5.33 20.71
CA GLU A 219 10.33 5.43 21.87
C GLU A 219 11.28 6.61 21.63
N PRO A 220 11.45 7.52 22.60
CA PRO A 220 12.41 8.61 22.44
C PRO A 220 13.76 7.97 22.18
N GLU A 221 14.39 8.31 21.05
CA GLU A 221 15.78 7.93 20.79
C GLU A 221 16.62 8.45 21.97
N THR A 222 16.98 7.56 22.89
CA THR A 222 18.00 7.83 23.90
C THR A 222 19.28 8.06 23.12
N ARG A 223 19.57 9.33 22.85
CA ARG A 223 20.89 9.76 22.41
C ARG A 223 21.83 9.53 23.59
N ASP A 224 22.33 8.31 23.70
CA ASP A 224 23.54 8.02 24.49
C ASP A 224 24.71 8.73 23.80
N ASN A 225 24.84 10.03 24.08
CA ASN A 225 26.09 10.76 23.91
C ASN A 225 27.05 10.28 25.01
N ALA A 226 27.57 9.06 24.87
CA ALA A 226 28.74 8.64 25.61
C ALA A 226 29.98 9.27 24.95
N GLN A 227 30.41 10.40 25.50
CA GLN A 227 31.78 10.87 25.39
C GLN A 227 32.74 9.78 25.90
N MET A 228 33.49 9.16 25.00
CA MET A 228 34.85 8.66 25.24
C MET A 228 35.64 9.09 24.00
N GLY A 229 36.71 9.88 24.10
CA GLY A 229 37.88 9.60 24.91
C GLY A 229 39.00 9.14 23.96
N THR A 230 39.88 10.07 23.62
CA THR A 230 41.12 9.95 22.83
C THR A 230 42.01 8.75 23.17
N ALA A 231 42.61 8.11 22.16
CA ALA A 231 44.06 7.89 22.00
C ALA A 231 44.31 7.00 20.76
N GLY A 232 45.42 7.24 20.05
CA GLY A 232 45.71 6.66 18.74
C GLY A 232 46.39 5.29 18.77
N GLN A 233 46.54 4.69 17.58
CA GLN A 233 47.73 3.93 17.19
C GLN A 233 47.73 3.64 15.69
N GLU A 234 48.94 3.68 15.15
CA GLU A 234 49.36 3.42 13.76
C GLU A 234 49.21 1.95 13.33
N SER A 235 49.33 1.78 12.00
CA SER A 235 49.85 0.63 11.24
C SER A 235 49.07 -0.69 11.29
N ASP A 236 48.50 -1.11 10.15
CA ASP A 236 49.21 -1.94 9.17
C ASP A 236 48.31 -2.21 7.95
N GLU A 237 48.90 -2.06 6.76
CA GLU A 237 48.29 -2.43 5.48
C GLU A 237 48.41 -3.95 5.29
N GLU A 238 47.29 -4.68 5.38
CA GLU A 238 47.19 -6.06 4.88
C GLU A 238 46.34 -6.11 3.61
N GLU A 239 47.01 -6.52 2.54
CA GLU A 239 46.52 -6.72 1.18
C GLU A 239 45.61 -7.97 1.12
N ILE A 240 44.30 -7.77 1.14
CA ILE A 240 43.33 -8.88 0.98
C ILE A 240 43.17 -9.20 -0.51
N SER A 241 43.86 -10.25 -0.95
CA SER A 241 43.68 -10.90 -2.25
C SER A 241 42.27 -11.53 -2.36
N VAL A 242 41.38 -10.87 -3.11
CA VAL A 242 40.04 -11.37 -3.44
C VAL A 242 40.14 -12.49 -4.49
N LYS A 243 39.97 -13.75 -4.06
CA LYS A 243 39.65 -14.86 -4.97
C LYS A 243 38.15 -14.87 -5.21
N SER A 244 37.74 -14.65 -6.45
CA SER A 244 36.36 -14.84 -6.91
C SER A 244 35.93 -16.30 -6.75
N PRO A 245 34.76 -16.60 -6.15
CA PRO A 245 34.20 -17.94 -6.22
C PRO A 245 33.63 -18.18 -7.63
N SER A 246 34.10 -19.26 -8.26
CA SER A 246 33.50 -19.82 -9.49
C SER A 246 32.16 -20.43 -9.14
N TYR A 247 31.10 -19.97 -9.80
CA TYR A 247 29.76 -20.53 -9.68
C TYR A 247 29.63 -21.70 -10.66
N ASP A 248 29.31 -22.88 -10.14
CA ASP A 248 29.05 -24.10 -10.90
C ASP A 248 27.52 -24.24 -11.08
N PRO A 249 26.96 -24.12 -12.29
CA PRO A 249 25.52 -24.15 -12.51
C PRO A 249 25.08 -25.59 -12.79
N ALA A 250 25.02 -26.42 -11.76
CA ALA A 250 24.33 -27.70 -11.82
C ALA A 250 23.71 -27.99 -10.44
N GLU A 251 22.45 -28.45 -10.47
CA GLU A 251 21.62 -28.88 -9.33
C GLU A 251 20.91 -27.80 -8.52
N ILE A 252 19.75 -27.35 -9.02
CA ILE A 252 18.57 -27.15 -8.16
C ILE A 252 17.36 -27.71 -8.91
N ASP A 253 17.04 -28.98 -8.65
CA ASP A 253 15.77 -29.61 -8.99
C ASP A 253 15.09 -29.97 -7.65
N ASP A 254 14.37 -29.00 -7.07
CA ASP A 254 13.35 -29.31 -6.06
C ASP A 254 12.18 -28.31 -6.15
N PRO A 255 11.03 -28.69 -6.76
CA PRO A 255 9.87 -27.83 -6.87
C PRO A 255 8.98 -27.77 -5.61
N ASN A 256 9.40 -28.33 -4.46
CA ASN A 256 8.55 -28.46 -3.27
C ASN A 256 9.11 -27.82 -1.98
N VAL A 257 9.79 -26.67 -2.07
CA VAL A 257 10.02 -25.83 -0.90
C VAL A 257 8.78 -24.96 -0.67
N ILE A 258 7.85 -25.47 0.15
CA ILE A 258 6.82 -24.67 0.80
C ILE A 258 7.55 -23.66 1.68
N GLY A 259 7.59 -22.40 1.23
CA GLY A 259 8.16 -21.29 1.98
C GLY A 259 7.47 -21.15 3.33
N ASP A 260 8.27 -21.15 4.38
CA ASP A 260 7.89 -20.91 5.76
C ASP A 260 7.02 -19.63 5.87
N GLU A 261 5.74 -19.79 6.24
CA GLU A 261 4.75 -18.73 6.40
C GLU A 261 4.98 -17.90 7.70
N SER A 262 6.22 -17.52 7.97
CA SER A 262 6.50 -16.47 8.95
C SER A 262 6.18 -15.11 8.30
N LEU A 263 4.90 -14.76 8.36
CA LEU A 263 4.40 -13.41 8.11
C LEU A 263 5.30 -12.40 8.83
N LEU A 264 5.95 -11.53 8.06
CA LEU A 264 6.76 -10.40 8.52
C LEU A 264 6.20 -9.79 9.80
N HIS A 265 7.05 -9.72 10.84
CA HIS A 265 6.70 -8.99 12.05
C HIS A 265 6.67 -7.49 11.69
N PRO A 266 5.67 -6.72 12.18
CA PRO A 266 5.62 -5.26 12.00
C PRO A 266 6.91 -4.53 12.42
N GLU A 267 7.77 -5.18 13.20
CA GLU A 267 9.02 -4.68 13.75
C GLU A 267 10.17 -4.61 12.72
N ASP A 268 10.06 -5.28 11.56
CA ASP A 268 11.10 -5.25 10.51
C ASP A 268 11.07 -3.96 9.66
N MET A 269 10.04 -3.12 9.84
CA MET A 269 10.03 -1.77 9.30
C MET A 269 10.73 -0.84 10.30
N LYS A 270 11.97 -0.42 10.02
CA LYS A 270 12.61 0.68 10.79
C LYS A 270 11.76 1.95 10.66
N VAL A 271 10.90 2.20 11.64
CA VAL A 271 9.95 3.32 11.65
C VAL A 271 10.69 4.60 12.06
N ARG A 272 10.61 5.64 11.22
CA ARG A 272 11.00 6.98 11.65
C ARG A 272 9.93 7.53 12.60
N PRO A 273 10.30 8.16 13.73
CA PRO A 273 9.33 8.78 14.64
C PRO A 273 8.37 9.71 13.88
N GLY A 274 7.06 9.56 14.12
CA GLY A 274 6.03 10.39 13.49
C GLY A 274 5.46 9.89 12.16
N ARG A 275 5.88 8.72 11.65
CA ARG A 275 5.29 8.12 10.43
C ARG A 275 4.11 7.20 10.75
N PHE A 276 3.06 7.24 9.92
CA PHE A 276 1.93 6.31 10.01
C PHE A 276 2.36 4.89 9.63
N ILE A 277 2.00 3.90 10.46
CA ILE A 277 2.20 2.48 10.14
C ILE A 277 0.93 1.97 9.48
N PHE A 278 1.03 1.52 8.24
CA PHE A 278 -0.07 0.87 7.53
C PHE A 278 0.04 -0.64 7.66
N LYS A 279 -1.02 -1.28 8.16
CA LYS A 279 -1.15 -2.73 8.22
C LYS A 279 -2.23 -3.18 7.26
N MET A 280 -1.85 -3.97 6.26
CA MET A 280 -2.81 -4.66 5.39
C MET A 280 -3.52 -5.75 6.18
N ILE A 281 -4.85 -5.75 6.14
CA ILE A 281 -5.67 -6.75 6.82
C ILE A 281 -6.41 -7.58 5.79
N GLN A 282 -6.16 -8.88 5.85
CA GLN A 282 -6.95 -9.87 5.14
C GLN A 282 -8.02 -10.43 6.09
N PRO A 283 -9.32 -10.43 5.71
CA PRO A 283 -10.45 -10.71 6.60
C PRO A 283 -10.42 -12.03 7.40
N ASP A 284 -9.59 -13.02 7.04
CA ASP A 284 -9.51 -14.32 7.73
C ASP A 284 -8.17 -14.61 8.45
N VAL A 285 -7.09 -13.85 8.20
CA VAL A 285 -5.77 -14.10 8.83
C VAL A 285 -5.81 -13.84 10.34
N GLU A 286 -6.64 -12.90 10.80
CA GLU A 286 -6.73 -12.57 12.23
C GLU A 286 -7.58 -13.55 13.05
N LYS A 287 -8.55 -14.24 12.43
CA LYS A 287 -9.32 -15.30 13.11
C LYS A 287 -8.50 -16.57 13.31
N ALA A 288 -7.60 -16.89 12.37
CA ALA A 288 -6.67 -18.02 12.51
C ALA A 288 -5.67 -17.80 13.65
N ARG A 289 -5.24 -16.55 13.91
CA ARG A 289 -4.30 -16.22 15.00
C ARG A 289 -4.88 -16.28 16.42
N LYS A 290 -6.21 -16.34 16.57
CA LYS A 290 -6.90 -16.37 17.87
C LYS A 290 -7.49 -17.75 18.22
N ARG A 291 -7.15 -18.78 17.44
CA ARG A 291 -7.46 -20.19 17.72
C ARG A 291 -6.17 -20.93 17.98
#